data_AF-A0A0D0NC02-F1
#
_entry.id   AF-A0A0D0NC02-F1
#
_cell.length_a   1.000
_cell.length_b   1.000
_cell.length_c   1.000
_cell.angle_alpha   90.00
_cell.angle_beta   90.00
_cell.angle_gamma   90.00
#
_symmetry.space_group_name_H-M   'P 1'
#
loop_
_entity.id
_entity.type
_entity.pdbx_description
1 polymer ?
#
loop_
_entity_poly.entity_id
_entity_poly.type
_entity_poly.pdbx_seq_one_letter_code
_entity_poly.pdbx_strand_id
1 'polypeptide(L)' 'MREAAAALAELHGAPEPRLESLTERDMTLLSLNEPLWREFIETSYLSDRPFRVNDSDIRDTFGLKPSTLREALRV' A
#
# COMPACT_ATOMS: atom_id res chain seq x y z
N MET A 1 5.03 0.79 2.76
CA MET A 1 4.06 0.09 3.62
C MET A 1 4.25 0.36 5.11
N ARG A 2 5.43 0.14 5.71
CA ARG A 2 5.63 0.41 7.16
C ARG A 2 5.32 1.85 7.57
N GLU A 3 5.80 2.83 6.81
CA GLU A 3 5.51 4.25 7.04
C GLU A 3 4.00 4.56 7.03
N ALA A 4 3.26 4.03 6.06
CA ALA A 4 1.82 4.26 5.96
C ALA A 4 1.05 3.67 7.15
N ALA A 5 1.44 2.47 7.61
CA ALA A 5 0.82 1.86 8.78
C ALA A 5 1.12 2.65 10.06
N ALA A 6 2.36 3.11 10.26
CA ALA A 6 2.71 3.96 11.40
C ALA A 6 1.96 5.30 11.35
N ALA A 7 1.90 5.94 10.18
CA ALA A 7 1.16 7.19 9.99
C ALA A 7 -0.34 7.03 10.27
N LEU A 8 -0.94 5.90 9.88
CA LEU A 8 -2.33 5.60 10.18
C LEU A 8 -2.55 5.34 11.68
N ALA A 9 -1.65 4.59 12.32
CA ALA A 9 -1.73 4.36 13.76
C ALA A 9 -1.63 5.67 14.55
N GLU A 10 -0.66 6.53 14.20
CA GLU A 10 -0.50 7.88 14.77
C GLU A 10 -1.79 8.71 14.58
N LEU A 11 -2.37 8.70 13.38
CA LEU A 11 -3.57 9.47 13.06
C LEU A 11 -4.75 9.13 13.98
N HIS A 12 -4.86 7.87 14.39
CA HIS A 12 -5.94 7.38 15.25
C HIS A 12 -5.54 7.23 16.73
N GLY A 13 -4.33 7.64 17.12
CA GLY A 13 -3.83 7.48 18.49
C GLY A 13 -3.65 6.02 18.91
N ALA A 14 -3.47 5.12 17.95
CA ALA A 14 -3.23 3.71 18.17
C ALA A 14 -1.75 3.45 18.52
N PRO A 15 -1.44 2.35 19.22
CA PRO A 15 -0.06 1.96 19.48
C PRO A 15 0.70 1.63 18.19
N GLU A 16 2.04 1.65 18.26
CA GLU A 16 2.92 1.31 17.15
C GLU A 16 2.57 -0.09 16.58
N PRO A 17 2.29 -0.20 15.26
CA PRO A 17 1.89 -1.46 14.67
C PRO A 17 3.06 -2.44 14.57
N ARG A 18 2.85 -3.68 15.04
CA ARG A 18 3.78 -4.77 14.78
C ARG A 18 3.51 -5.34 13.39
N LEU A 19 4.43 -5.09 12.47
CA LEU A 19 4.31 -5.54 11.08
C LEU A 19 5.28 -6.67 10.76
N GLU A 20 4.73 -7.73 10.18
CA GLU A 20 5.44 -8.89 9.65
C GLU A 20 5.09 -9.07 8.17
N SER A 21 6.06 -9.53 7.37
CA SER A 21 5.84 -9.82 5.96
C SER A 21 5.16 -11.18 5.82
N LEU A 22 4.09 -11.24 5.03
CA LEU A 22 3.50 -12.51 4.63
C LEU A 22 4.41 -13.22 3.64
N THR A 23 4.63 -14.51 3.85
CA THR A 23 5.32 -15.35 2.86
C THR A 23 4.36 -15.72 1.72
N GLU A 24 4.90 -16.18 0.60
CA GLU A 24 4.10 -16.73 -0.51
C GLU A 24 3.22 -17.90 -0.06
N ARG A 25 3.73 -18.73 0.87
CA ARG A 25 2.96 -19.82 1.48
C ARG A 25 1.76 -19.27 2.26
N ASP A 26 1.94 -18.22 3.05
CA ASP A 26 0.85 -17.61 3.83
C ASP A 26 -0.24 -17.07 2.90
N MET A 27 0.15 -16.35 1.85
CA MET A 27 -0.79 -15.82 0.86
C MET A 27 -1.49 -16.93 0.08
N THR A 28 -0.79 -18.02 -0.24
CA THR A 28 -1.38 -19.18 -0.93
C THR A 28 -2.48 -19.81 -0.09
N LEU A 29 -2.27 -19.96 1.22
CA LEU A 29 -3.29 -20.47 2.13
C LEU A 29 -4.50 -19.53 2.23
N LEU A 30 -4.27 -18.22 2.28
CA LEU A 30 -5.35 -17.22 2.27
C LEU A 30 -6.16 -17.25 0.96
N SER A 31 -5.51 -17.56 -0.17
CA SER A 31 -6.17 -17.65 -1.48
C SER A 31 -7.20 -18.77 -1.61
N LEU A 32 -7.20 -19.73 -0.68
CA LEU A 32 -8.22 -20.78 -0.62
C LEU A 32 -9.59 -20.23 -0.24
N ASN A 33 -9.63 -19.10 0.49
CA ASN A 33 -10.87 -18.47 0.94
C ASN A 33 -11.26 -17.27 0.08
N GLU A 34 -10.28 -16.53 -0.45
CA GLU A 34 -10.53 -15.30 -1.21
C GLU A 34 -9.56 -15.19 -2.40
N PRO A 35 -10.05 -15.17 -3.66
CA PRO A 35 -9.19 -15.13 -4.85
C PRO A 35 -8.23 -13.93 -4.93
N LEU A 36 -8.56 -12.80 -4.28
CA LEU A 36 -7.71 -11.60 -4.24
C LEU A 36 -6.27 -11.90 -3.81
N TRP A 37 -6.05 -12.86 -2.90
CA TRP A 37 -4.70 -13.20 -2.44
C TRP A 37 -3.82 -13.79 -3.54
N ARG A 38 -4.41 -14.40 -4.57
CA ARG A 38 -3.66 -14.88 -5.74
C ARG A 38 -3.11 -13.72 -6.56
N GLU A 39 -3.90 -12.66 -6.74
CA GLU A 39 -3.44 -11.44 -7.42
C GLU A 39 -2.29 -10.77 -6.66
N PHE A 40 -2.33 -10.77 -5.32
CA PHE A 40 -1.23 -10.26 -4.51
C PHE A 40 0.05 -11.10 -4.59
N ILE A 41 -0.05 -12.42 -4.83
CA ILE A 41 1.13 -13.25 -5.12
C ILE A 41 1.75 -12.83 -6.45
N GLU A 42 0.94 -12.76 -7.51
CA GLU A 42 1.40 -12.39 -8.86
C GLU A 42 2.03 -10.99 -8.90
N THR A 43 1.48 -10.06 -8.12
CA THR A 43 1.96 -8.68 -8.03
C THR A 43 2.89 -8.42 -6.85
N SER A 44 3.32 -9.44 -6.11
CA SER A 44 4.15 -9.30 -4.91
C SER A 44 5.46 -8.55 -5.17
N TYR A 45 6.04 -8.74 -6.37
CA TYR A 45 7.24 -8.04 -6.82
C TYR A 45 7.08 -6.51 -6.83
N LEU A 46 5.84 -6.00 -6.87
CA LEU A 46 5.53 -4.57 -6.78
C LEU A 46 5.90 -3.98 -5.40
N SER A 47 5.93 -4.82 -4.36
CA SER A 47 6.30 -4.42 -3.00
C SER A 47 7.81 -4.39 -2.77
N ASP A 48 8.56 -5.21 -3.49
CA ASP A 48 10.03 -5.32 -3.35
C ASP A 48 10.79 -4.32 -4.20
N ARG A 49 10.15 -3.76 -5.24
CA ARG A 49 10.77 -2.85 -6.19
C ARG A 49 10.11 -1.48 -6.11
N PRO A 50 10.87 -0.39 -5.93
CA PRO A 50 10.28 0.95 -5.97
C PRO A 50 9.69 1.26 -7.35
N PHE A 51 8.38 1.50 -7.42
CA PHE A 51 7.70 2.04 -8.62
C PHE A 51 7.66 3.56 -8.54
N ARG A 52 8.53 4.24 -9.29
CA ARG A 52 8.47 5.69 -9.42
C ARG A 52 7.39 6.08 -10.43
N VAL A 53 6.38 6.79 -9.96
CA VAL A 53 5.32 7.35 -10.79
C VAL A 53 5.61 8.82 -11.04
N ASN A 54 5.57 9.23 -12.31
CA ASN A 54 5.69 10.63 -12.72
C ASN A 54 4.28 11.21 -12.92
N ASP A 55 3.98 12.32 -12.24
CA ASP A 55 2.68 13.00 -12.29
C ASP A 55 2.66 14.24 -13.20
N SER A 56 3.74 14.53 -13.92
CA SER A 56 3.89 15.77 -14.69
C SER A 56 2.80 15.95 -15.74
N ASP A 57 2.48 14.90 -16.51
CA ASP A 57 1.42 14.96 -17.53
C ASP A 57 0.04 15.23 -16.89
N ILE A 58 -0.23 14.68 -15.70
CA ILE A 58 -1.48 14.93 -14.97
C ILE A 58 -1.53 16.38 -14.47
N ARG A 59 -0.42 16.89 -13.94
CA ARG A 59 -0.31 18.29 -13.52
C ARG A 59 -0.52 19.24 -14.69
N ASP A 60 0.12 18.98 -15.82
CA ASP A 60 0.09 19.88 -16.98
C ASP A 60 -1.26 19.83 -17.70
N THR A 61 -1.85 18.64 -17.82
CA THR A 61 -3.13 18.46 -18.52
C THR A 61 -4.34 18.87 -17.68
N PHE A 62 -4.34 18.54 -16.39
CA PHE A 62 -5.52 18.67 -15.53
C PHE A 62 -5.34 19.67 -14.38
N GLY A 63 -4.14 20.18 -14.12
CA GLY A 63 -3.86 21.06 -12.98
C GLY A 63 -3.94 20.33 -11.62
N LEU A 64 -3.98 19.00 -11.62
CA LEU A 64 -4.15 18.18 -10.42
C LEU A 64 -2.80 17.69 -9.88
N LYS A 65 -2.71 17.53 -8.56
CA LYS A 65 -1.56 16.95 -7.88
C LYS A 65 -1.99 15.71 -7.09
N PRO A 66 -1.13 14.68 -6.97
CA PRO A 66 -1.40 13.56 -6.08
C PRO A 66 -1.60 14.05 -4.64
N SER A 67 -2.59 13.48 -3.95
CA SER A 67 -2.73 13.68 -2.51
C SER A 67 -1.49 13.16 -1.79
N THR A 68 -1.10 13.84 -0.72
CA THR A 68 -0.10 13.32 0.20
C THR A 68 -0.63 12.08 0.92
N LEU A 69 0.28 11.23 1.40
CA LEU A 69 -0.08 10.05 2.19
C LEU A 69 -0.99 10.40 3.38
N ARG A 70 -0.69 11.50 4.09
CA ARG A 70 -1.48 11.92 5.26
C ARG A 70 -2.87 12.42 4.89
N GLU A 71 -3.03 13.07 3.73
CA GLU A 71 -4.35 13.44 3.21
C GLU A 71 -5.16 12.20 2.83
N ALA A 72 -4.53 11.22 2.17
CA ALA A 72 -5.19 9.98 1.77
C ALA A 72 -5.63 9.11 2.96
N LEU A 73 -4.89 9.11 4.07
CA LEU A 73 -5.23 8.33 5.27
C LEU A 73 -6.32 8.96 6.15
N ARG A 74 -6.72 10.22 5.88
CA ARG A 74 -7.78 10.91 6.65
C ARG A 74 -9.20 10.60 6.17
N VAL A 75 -9.35 9.86 5.08
CA VAL A 75 -10.62 9.58 4.42
C VAL A 75 -11.42 8.52 5.17
#